data_AF-A0A6N7Q6E2-F1
#
_entry.id   AF-A0A6N7Q6E2-F1
#
_cell.length_a   1.000
_cell.length_b   1.000
_cell.length_c   1.000
_cell.angle_alpha   90.00
_cell.angle_beta   90.00
_cell.angle_gamma   90.00
#
_symmetry.space_group_name_H-M   'P 1'
#
loop_
_entity.id
_entity.type
_entity.pdbx_description
1 polymer ?
#
loop_
_entity_poly.entity_id
_entity_poly.type
_entity_poly.pdbx_seq_one_letter_code
_entity_poly.pdbx_strand_id
1 'polypeptide(L)'
;MARARSHKEAIKGLQQALALIDTRNARPTAGLLEALRSMVSDALEIIKEPDPTTRSALLAVAMLVESTEVTQATRNGKKVTRITIKDQLIYNWAMSRIHELAAGK
;
A
#
# COMPACT_ATOMS: atom_id res chain seq x y z
N MET A 1 -1.98 8.86 12.93
CA MET A 1 -2.77 8.30 11.81
C MET A 1 -1.95 8.43 10.54
N ALA A 2 -1.32 7.35 10.08
CA ALA A 2 -0.45 7.39 8.90
C ALA A 2 -1.31 7.25 7.62
N ARG A 3 -1.23 8.25 6.73
CA ARG A 3 -1.82 8.21 5.39
C ARG A 3 -1.25 7.02 4.63
N ALA A 4 -2.12 6.18 4.08
CA ALA A 4 -1.73 5.16 3.11
C ALA A 4 -0.98 5.84 1.96
N ARG A 5 0.33 5.59 1.87
CA ARG A 5 1.14 6.02 0.73
C ARG A 5 1.05 4.96 -0.34
N SER A 6 0.99 5.46 -1.56
CA SER A 6 1.05 4.73 -2.81
C SER A 6 2.07 3.55 -2.77
N HIS A 7 1.75 2.33 -3.20
CA HIS A 7 2.65 1.20 -3.54
C HIS A 7 3.87 1.56 -4.43
N LYS A 8 3.76 2.48 -5.38
CA LYS A 8 4.80 3.09 -6.19
C LYS A 8 5.58 4.10 -5.37
N GLU A 9 4.96 4.85 -4.45
CA GLU A 9 5.67 5.59 -3.40
C GLU A 9 6.31 4.67 -2.35
N ALA A 10 5.81 3.44 -2.18
CA ALA A 10 6.34 2.45 -1.26
C ALA A 10 7.53 1.73 -1.90
N ILE A 11 7.45 1.33 -3.17
CA ILE A 11 8.58 0.80 -3.94
C ILE A 11 9.63 1.90 -4.15
N LYS A 12 9.23 3.12 -4.54
CA LYS A 12 10.15 4.25 -4.65
C LYS A 12 10.72 4.65 -3.28
N GLY A 13 9.93 4.54 -2.22
CA GLY A 13 10.35 4.78 -0.83
C GLY A 13 11.31 3.70 -0.33
N LEU A 14 11.11 2.44 -0.71
CA LEU A 14 12.01 1.31 -0.47
C LEU A 14 13.31 1.47 -1.27
N GLN A 15 13.23 1.85 -2.54
CA GLN A 15 14.39 2.13 -3.39
C GLN A 15 15.17 3.38 -2.91
N GLN A 16 14.48 4.43 -2.46
CA GLN A 16 15.11 5.61 -1.86
C GLN A 16 15.69 5.31 -0.48
N ALA A 17 15.05 4.47 0.33
CA ALA A 17 15.60 4.02 1.60
C ALA A 17 16.85 3.17 1.40
N LEU A 18 16.85 2.25 0.43
CA LEU A 18 18.04 1.49 0.04
C LEU A 18 19.16 2.42 -0.47
N ALA A 19 18.83 3.41 -1.30
CA ALA A 19 19.80 4.41 -1.77
C ALA A 19 20.33 5.32 -0.65
N LEU A 20 19.51 5.66 0.36
CA LEU A 20 19.92 6.44 1.53
C LEU A 20 20.81 5.64 2.48
N ILE A 21 20.60 4.34 2.59
CA ILE A 21 21.48 3.41 3.33
C ILE A 21 22.84 3.29 2.62
N ASP A 22 22.87 3.32 1.28
CA ASP A 22 24.12 3.33 0.50
C ASP A 22 24.88 4.66 0.58
N THR A 23 24.21 5.78 0.90
CA THR A 23 24.89 7.06 1.14
C THR A 23 25.45 7.13 2.55
N ARG A 24 26.78 6.97 2.67
CA ARG A 24 27.58 6.88 3.92
C ARG A 24 27.40 7.97 5.00
N ASN A 25 26.50 8.95 4.88
CA ASN A 25 26.45 10.11 5.79
C ASN A 25 25.05 10.68 6.19
N ALA A 26 23.93 10.10 5.76
CA ALA A 26 22.61 10.61 6.17
C ALA A 26 22.18 9.99 7.51
N ARG A 27 22.05 10.79 8.59
CA ARG A 27 21.48 10.32 9.88
C ARG A 27 19.96 10.21 9.75
N PRO A 28 19.38 9.01 9.70
CA PRO A 28 17.93 8.86 9.53
C PRO A 28 17.22 9.23 10.83
N THR A 29 16.09 9.93 10.75
CA THR A 29 15.27 10.21 11.93
C THR A 29 14.58 8.93 12.40
N ALA A 30 14.39 8.77 13.73
CA ALA A 30 13.79 7.56 14.30
C ALA A 30 12.40 7.25 13.71
N GLY A 31 11.56 8.27 13.50
CA GLY A 31 10.24 8.10 12.89
C GLY A 31 10.27 7.67 11.41
N LEU A 32 11.31 8.04 10.66
CA LEU A 32 11.50 7.57 9.29
C LEU A 32 11.91 6.10 9.29
N LEU A 33 12.83 5.71 10.17
CA LEU A 33 13.26 4.31 10.32
C LEU A 33 12.10 3.41 10.76
N GLU A 34 11.26 3.88 11.69
CA GLU A 34 10.07 3.15 12.15
C GLU A 34 9.07 2.91 11.00
N ALA A 35 8.78 3.96 10.22
CA ALA A 35 7.87 3.86 9.07
C ALA A 35 8.44 2.94 7.99
N LEU A 36 9.74 3.04 7.70
CA LEU A 36 10.42 2.15 6.76
C LEU A 36 10.41 0.70 7.24
N ARG A 37 10.68 0.47 8.53
CA ARG A 37 10.64 -0.86 9.14
C ARG A 37 9.23 -1.48 9.05
N SER A 38 8.18 -0.70 9.31
CA SER A 38 6.80 -1.16 9.18
C SER A 38 6.51 -1.58 7.73
N MET A 39 6.83 -0.70 6.77
CA MET A 39 6.57 -0.97 5.35
C MET A 39 7.36 -2.17 4.80
N VAL A 40 8.61 -2.33 5.23
CA VAL A 40 9.43 -3.50 4.87
C VAL A 40 8.87 -4.77 5.50
N SER A 41 8.44 -4.71 6.76
CA SER A 41 7.85 -5.86 7.45
C SER A 41 6.57 -6.32 6.76
N ASP A 42 5.67 -5.40 6.44
CA ASP A 42 4.41 -5.69 5.75
C ASP A 42 4.67 -6.33 4.37
N ALA A 43 5.64 -5.80 3.61
CA ALA A 43 6.02 -6.36 2.32
C ALA A 43 6.64 -7.76 2.46
N LEU A 44 7.47 -7.99 3.48
CA LEU A 44 8.06 -9.30 3.75
C LEU A 44 7.02 -10.32 4.18
N GLU A 45 6.00 -9.93 4.94
CA GLU A 45 4.89 -10.82 5.31
C GLU A 45 4.12 -11.29 4.08
N ILE A 46 3.81 -10.40 3.14
CA ILE A 46 3.16 -10.77 1.88
C ILE A 46 4.03 -11.74 1.07
N ILE A 47 5.33 -11.48 0.96
CA ILE A 47 6.25 -12.36 0.20
C ILE A 47 6.39 -13.74 0.86
N LYS A 48 6.39 -13.79 2.20
CA LYS A 48 6.54 -15.01 2.99
C LYS A 48 5.25 -15.84 3.08
N GLU A 49 4.10 -15.28 2.76
CA GLU A 49 2.80 -15.97 2.80
C GLU A 49 2.85 -17.26 1.96
N PRO A 50 2.81 -18.45 2.58
CA PRO A 50 2.95 -19.72 1.86
C PRO A 50 1.79 -20.02 0.93
N ASP A 51 0.57 -19.59 1.25
CA ASP A 51 -0.59 -19.82 0.39
C ASP A 51 -0.62 -18.83 -0.79
N PRO A 52 -0.53 -19.32 -2.04
CA PRO A 52 -0.53 -18.44 -3.22
C PRO A 52 -1.82 -17.62 -3.35
N THR A 53 -2.95 -18.14 -2.87
CA THR A 53 -4.25 -17.46 -2.92
C THR A 53 -4.27 -16.28 -1.96
N THR A 54 -3.88 -16.50 -0.71
CA THR A 54 -3.76 -15.49 0.34
C THR A 54 -2.74 -14.42 -0.05
N ARG A 55 -1.57 -14.83 -0.57
CA ARG A 55 -0.57 -13.89 -1.10
C ARG A 55 -1.14 -13.00 -2.20
N SER A 56 -1.87 -13.59 -3.14
CA SER A 56 -2.48 -12.84 -4.24
C SER A 56 -3.57 -11.88 -3.76
N ALA A 57 -4.33 -12.25 -2.73
CA ALA A 57 -5.34 -11.40 -2.11
C ALA A 57 -4.68 -10.19 -1.42
N LEU A 58 -3.64 -10.44 -0.62
CA LEU A 58 -2.88 -9.39 0.05
C LEU A 58 -2.25 -8.40 -0.95
N LEU A 59 -1.71 -8.91 -2.06
CA LEU A 59 -1.17 -8.07 -3.13
C LEU A 59 -2.26 -7.20 -3.78
N ALA A 60 -3.44 -7.78 -4.06
CA ALA A 60 -4.55 -7.03 -4.64
C ALA A 60 -5.05 -5.92 -3.68
N VAL A 61 -5.14 -6.20 -2.39
CA VAL A 61 -5.49 -5.21 -1.36
C VAL A 61 -4.44 -4.09 -1.31
N ALA A 62 -3.15 -4.42 -1.33
CA ALA A 62 -2.08 -3.43 -1.35
C ALA A 62 -2.16 -2.51 -2.58
N MET A 63 -2.44 -3.07 -3.77
CA MET A 63 -2.63 -2.29 -5.00
C MET A 63 -3.87 -1.39 -4.93
N LEU A 64 -4.94 -1.83 -4.25
CA LEU A 64 -6.15 -1.02 -4.07
C LEU A 64 -5.89 0.18 -3.16
N VAL A 65 -5.17 -0.04 -2.05
CA VAL A 65 -4.80 1.02 -1.10
C VAL A 65 -3.87 2.04 -1.74
N GLU A 66 -2.96 1.59 -2.58
CA GLU A 66 -2.13 2.45 -3.41
C GLU A 66 -2.97 3.35 -4.32
N SER A 67 -3.79 2.70 -5.16
CA SER A 67 -4.39 3.36 -6.31
C SER A 67 -5.55 4.27 -5.92
N THR A 68 -5.89 4.37 -4.63
CA THR A 68 -7.05 5.11 -4.15
C THR A 68 -6.72 6.06 -2.99
N GLU A 69 -7.46 7.16 -2.90
CA GLU A 69 -7.57 7.98 -1.69
C GLU A 69 -8.98 7.83 -1.13
N VAL A 70 -9.09 7.46 0.13
CA VAL A 70 -10.38 7.44 0.83
C VAL A 70 -10.43 8.57 1.83
N THR A 71 -11.36 9.50 1.62
CA THR A 71 -11.63 10.61 2.54
C THR A 71 -13.04 10.47 3.09
N GLN A 72 -13.19 10.65 4.40
CA GLN A 72 -14.49 10.63 5.07
C GLN A 72 -14.76 12.00 5.68
N ALA A 73 -15.95 12.54 5.43
CA ALA A 73 -16.39 13.80 6.01
C ALA A 73 -17.85 13.69 6.45
N THR A 74 -18.21 14.40 7.51
CA THR A 74 -19.62 14.52 7.93
C THR A 74 -20.22 15.78 7.30
N ARG A 75 -21.29 15.63 6.52
CA ARG A 75 -22.06 16.74 5.94
C ARG A 75 -23.53 16.59 6.30
N ASN A 76 -24.14 17.63 6.87
CA ASN A 76 -25.54 17.63 7.32
C ASN A 76 -25.88 16.41 8.21
N GLY A 77 -24.99 16.07 9.15
CA GLY A 77 -25.15 14.91 10.03
C GLY A 77 -24.94 13.53 9.36
N LYS A 78 -24.69 13.47 8.05
CA LYS A 78 -24.45 12.22 7.31
C LYS A 78 -22.96 12.01 7.06
N LYS A 79 -22.47 10.78 7.26
CA LYS A 79 -21.12 10.37 6.84
C LYS A 79 -21.08 10.24 5.32
N VAL A 80 -20.24 11.03 4.68
CA VAL A 80 -19.97 10.98 3.25
C VAL A 80 -18.56 10.46 3.04
N THR A 81 -18.44 9.32 2.38
CA THR A 81 -17.16 8.75 1.96
C THR A 81 -16.91 9.14 0.51
N ARG A 82 -15.76 9.73 0.22
CA ARG A 82 -15.28 9.99 -1.13
C ARG A 82 -14.05 9.13 -1.38
N ILE A 83 -14.11 8.36 -2.46
CA ILE A 83 -13.01 7.56 -2.97
C ILE A 83 -12.52 8.22 -4.24
N THR A 84 -11.25 8.59 -4.29
CA THR A 84 -10.58 9.13 -5.47
C THR A 84 -9.63 8.07 -6.01
N ILE A 85 -9.76 7.69 -7.28
CA ILE A 85 -8.82 6.78 -7.93
C ILE A 85 -7.66 7.63 -8.47
N LYS A 86 -6.44 7.37 -7.97
CA LYS A 86 -5.20 8.06 -8.37
C LYS A 86 -4.50 7.37 -9.54
N ASP A 87 -4.64 6.06 -9.64
CA ASP A 87 -4.09 5.24 -10.72
C ASP A 87 -5.15 4.24 -11.20
N GLN A 88 -5.74 4.53 -12.36
CA GLN A 88 -6.83 3.73 -12.91
C GLN A 88 -6.38 2.31 -13.30
N LEU A 89 -5.14 2.16 -13.77
CA LEU A 89 -4.64 0.87 -14.25
C LEU A 89 -4.44 -0.08 -13.08
N ILE A 90 -3.75 0.38 -12.03
CA ILE A 90 -3.52 -0.40 -10.81
C ILE A 90 -4.85 -0.73 -10.12
N TYR A 91 -5.77 0.24 -10.07
CA TYR A 91 -7.10 0.04 -9.51
C TYR A 91 -7.88 -1.06 -10.24
N ASN A 92 -7.95 -0.98 -11.58
CA ASN A 92 -8.67 -1.97 -12.39
C ASN A 92 -8.08 -3.37 -12.23
N TRP A 93 -6.75 -3.48 -12.24
CA TRP A 93 -6.07 -4.75 -12.00
C TRP A 93 -6.41 -5.33 -10.62
N ALA A 94 -6.32 -4.50 -9.57
CA ALA A 94 -6.58 -4.91 -8.19
C ALA A 94 -8.02 -5.40 -8.03
N MET A 95 -9.00 -4.66 -8.58
CA MET A 95 -10.40 -5.06 -8.52
C MET A 95 -10.68 -6.32 -9.33
N SER A 96 -10.13 -6.46 -10.54
CA SER A 96 -10.26 -7.70 -11.32
C SER A 96 -9.75 -8.89 -10.51
N ARG A 97 -8.59 -8.75 -9.87
CA ARG A 97 -7.99 -9.83 -9.09
C ARG A 97 -8.83 -10.21 -7.87
N ILE A 98 -9.37 -9.22 -7.16
CA ILE A 98 -10.29 -9.49 -6.04
C ILE A 98 -11.55 -10.22 -6.53
N HIS A 99 -12.10 -9.84 -7.68
CA HIS A 99 -13.27 -10.50 -8.25
C HIS A 99 -12.99 -11.94 -8.70
N GLU A 100 -11.82 -12.21 -9.30
CA GLU A 100 -11.37 -13.56 -9.64
C GLU A 100 -11.29 -14.45 -8.39
N LEU A 101 -10.59 -13.96 -7.36
CA LEU A 101 -10.41 -14.66 -6.08
C LEU A 101 -11.75 -14.92 -5.38
N ALA A 102 -12.65 -13.93 -5.36
CA ALA A 102 -13.98 -14.07 -4.77
C ALA A 102 -14.89 -15.04 -5.55
N ALA A 103 -14.67 -15.18 -6.86
CA ALA A 103 -15.36 -16.14 -7.71
C ALA A 103 -14.78 -17.56 -7.61
N GLY A 104 -13.71 -17.77 -6.83
CA GLY A 104 -13.02 -19.06 -6.72
C GLY A 104 -12.24 -19.42 -7.99
N LYS A 105 -11.79 -18.42 -8.76
CA LYS A 105 -11.02 -18.59 -10.00
C LYS A 105 -9.54 -18.25 -9.82
#